data_AF-A0A1G1WC37-F1
#
_entry.id   AF-A0A1G1WC37-F1
#
_cell.length_a   1.000
_cell.length_b   1.000
_cell.length_c   1.000
_cell.angle_alpha   90.00
_cell.angle_beta   90.00
_cell.angle_gamma   90.00
#
_symmetry.space_group_name_H-M   'P 1'
#
loop_
_entity.id
_entity.type
_entity.pdbx_description
1 polymer ?
#
loop_
_entity_poly.entity_id
_entity_poly.type
_entity_poly.pdbx_seq_one_letter_code
_entity_poly.pdbx_strand_id
1 'polypeptide(L)'
;MTLIVKRKGHKEEFDARKVYASVYAACLNVHMHESEAELIGDKVSKEVGEVLKTKVEVTSNHILQLTTDTLRKYSSDAAFMYETHRDVS
;
A
#
# COMPACT_ATOMS: atom_id res chain seq x y z
N MET A 1 -12.56 -2.77 13.55
CA MET A 1 -12.27 -4.07 12.90
C MET A 1 -12.51 -3.87 11.42
N THR A 2 -11.45 -3.71 10.63
CA THR A 2 -11.55 -3.40 9.20
C THR A 2 -11.40 -4.71 8.42
N LEU A 3 -12.49 -5.18 7.80
CA LEU A 3 -12.47 -6.39 6.99
C LEU A 3 -11.91 -6.09 5.60
N ILE A 4 -10.87 -6.82 5.19
CA ILE A 4 -10.44 -6.86 3.79
C ILE A 4 -11.10 -8.04 3.10
N VAL A 5 -11.83 -7.77 2.01
CA VAL A 5 -12.31 -8.83 1.10
C VAL A 5 -11.28 -9.03 -0.01
N LYS A 6 -10.58 -10.17 0.00
CA LYS A 6 -9.76 -10.63 -1.12
C LYS A 6 -10.64 -11.21 -2.24
N ARG A 7 -10.11 -11.23 -3.48
CA ARG A 7 -10.76 -11.88 -4.63
C ARG A 7 -11.06 -13.35 -4.27
N LYS A 8 -12.30 -13.80 -4.45
CA LYS A 8 -12.88 -15.12 -4.07
C LYS A 8 -13.50 -15.24 -2.67
N GLY A 9 -13.74 -14.15 -1.95
CA GLY A 9 -14.59 -14.16 -0.74
C GLY A 9 -13.87 -14.49 0.56
N HIS A 10 -12.54 -14.64 0.53
CA HIS A 10 -11.73 -14.74 1.75
C HIS A 10 -11.62 -13.37 2.43
N LYS A 11 -11.95 -13.36 3.72
CA LYS A 11 -11.85 -12.20 4.60
C LYS A 11 -10.57 -12.31 5.41
N GLU A 12 -9.72 -11.30 5.33
CA GLU A 12 -8.52 -11.19 6.15
C GLU A 12 -8.53 -9.83 6.85
N GLU A 13 -7.95 -9.75 8.05
CA GLU A 13 -7.73 -8.48 8.71
C GLU A 13 -6.70 -7.64 7.96
N PHE A 14 -6.85 -6.32 8.01
CA PHE A 14 -5.85 -5.42 7.46
C PHE A 14 -4.55 -5.46 8.23
N ASP A 15 -3.46 -5.72 7.50
CA ASP A 15 -2.09 -5.67 8.02
C ASP A 15 -1.30 -4.57 7.30
N ALA A 16 -1.03 -3.48 8.01
CA ALA A 16 -0.26 -2.35 7.51
C ALA A 16 1.16 -2.75 7.07
N ARG A 17 1.71 -3.84 7.61
CA ARG A 17 3.05 -4.35 7.23
C ARG A 17 3.08 -4.84 5.79
N LYS A 18 1.94 -5.31 5.25
CA LYS A 18 1.83 -5.70 3.83
C LYS A 18 1.91 -4.48 2.92
N VAL A 19 1.30 -3.35 3.32
CA VAL A 19 1.39 -2.08 2.61
C VAL A 19 2.82 -1.53 2.69
N TYR A 20 3.43 -1.57 3.87
CA TYR A 20 4.83 -1.18 4.04
C TYR A 20 5.74 -1.95 3.08
N ALA A 21 5.68 -3.29 3.11
CA ALA A 21 6.57 -4.14 2.32
C ALA A 21 6.37 -3.93 0.81
N SER A 22 5.12 -3.78 0.36
CA SER A 22 4.84 -3.56 -1.05
C SER A 22 5.31 -2.19 -1.54
N VAL A 23 5.11 -1.14 -0.73
CA VAL A 23 5.58 0.23 -1.04
C VAL A 23 7.10 0.29 -1.04
N TYR A 24 7.74 -0.30 -0.03
CA TYR A 24 9.20 -0.39 0.06
C TYR A 24 9.80 -1.05 -1.18
N ALA A 25 9.25 -2.19 -1.61
CA ALA A 25 9.69 -2.86 -2.83
C ALA A 25 9.53 -2.00 -4.09
N ALA A 26 8.41 -1.25 -4.21
CA ALA A 26 8.23 -0.34 -5.33
C ALA A 26 9.19 0.85 -5.32
N CYS A 27 9.53 1.38 -4.14
CA CYS A 27 10.57 2.39 -3.99
C CYS A 27 11.95 1.86 -4.43
N LEU A 28 12.34 0.65 -4.02
CA LEU A 28 13.60 0.05 -4.44
C LEU A 28 13.65 -0.23 -5.95
N ASN A 29 12.51 -0.60 -6.54
CA ASN A 29 12.39 -0.84 -7.98
C ASN A 29 12.61 0.42 -8.84
N VAL A 30 12.39 1.61 -8.27
CA VAL A 30 12.74 2.89 -8.91
C VAL A 30 14.12 3.40 -8.47
N HIS A 31 14.95 2.50 -7.93
CA HIS A 31 16.32 2.77 -7.48
C HIS A 31 16.42 3.82 -6.36
N MET A 32 15.37 3.95 -5.54
CA MET A 32 15.40 4.79 -4.36
C MET A 32 16.34 4.21 -3.30
N HIS A 33 16.98 5.08 -2.51
CA HIS A 33 17.84 4.65 -1.41
C HIS A 33 17.02 3.96 -0.32
N GLU A 34 17.57 2.91 0.31
CA GLU A 34 16.84 2.10 1.30
C GLU A 34 16.25 2.95 2.44
N SER A 35 17.03 3.86 3.00
CA SER A 35 16.56 4.75 4.08
C SER A 35 15.39 5.65 3.68
N GLU A 36 15.34 6.06 2.41
CA GLU A 36 14.22 6.85 1.87
C GLU A 36 13.00 5.97 1.63
N ALA A 37 13.21 4.76 1.09
CA ALA A 37 12.17 3.76 0.90
C ALA A 37 11.52 3.33 2.23
N GLU A 38 12.32 3.14 3.30
CA GLU A 38 11.82 2.85 4.65
C GLU A 38 10.93 3.98 5.17
N LEU A 39 11.40 5.23 5.04
CA LEU A 39 10.68 6.41 5.50
C LEU A 39 9.36 6.61 4.74
N ILE A 40 9.35 6.40 3.42
CA ILE A 40 8.13 6.48 2.61
C ILE A 40 7.19 5.31 2.93
N GLY A 41 7.70 4.09 3.05
CA GLY A 41 6.90 2.91 3.42
C GLY A 41 6.20 3.08 4.77
N ASP A 42 6.90 3.61 5.77
CA ASP A 42 6.33 3.89 7.09
C ASP A 42 5.24 4.97 7.03
N LYS A 43 5.49 6.08 6.33
CA LYS A 43 4.49 7.16 6.16
C LYS A 43 3.23 6.66 5.44
N VAL A 44 3.40 5.97 4.32
CA VAL A 44 2.27 5.48 3.50
C VAL A 44 1.46 4.44 4.27
N SER A 45 2.11 3.45 4.91
CA SER A 45 1.40 2.41 5.66
C SER A 45 0.61 2.95 6.85
N LYS A 46 1.15 3.94 7.57
CA LYS A 46 0.45 4.64 8.65
C LYS A 46 -0.77 5.42 8.13
N GLU A 47 -0.59 6.23 7.10
CA GLU A 47 -1.68 7.05 6.53
C GLU A 47 -2.80 6.18 5.96
N VAL A 48 -2.46 5.14 5.20
CA VAL A 48 -3.43 4.14 4.71
C VAL A 48 -4.14 3.46 5.89
N GLY A 49 -3.41 3.07 6.92
CA GLY A 49 -3.97 2.45 8.13
C GLY A 49 -4.99 3.34 8.83
N GLU A 50 -4.68 4.64 9.03
CA GLU A 50 -5.61 5.59 9.64
C GLU A 50 -6.89 5.76 8.80
N VAL A 51 -6.77 5.88 7.48
CA VAL A 51 -7.93 5.97 6.60
C VAL A 51 -8.79 4.71 6.68
N LEU A 52 -8.17 3.53 6.73
CA LEU A 52 -8.86 2.25 6.77
C LEU A 52 -9.55 1.96 8.11
N LYS A 53 -9.10 2.55 9.22
CA LYS A 53 -9.81 2.47 10.51
C LYS A 53 -11.22 3.05 10.45
N THR A 54 -11.46 4.02 9.56
CA THR A 54 -12.77 4.65 9.37
C THR A 54 -13.74 3.82 8.51
N LYS A 55 -13.27 2.75 7.88
CA LYS A 55 -14.05 1.94 6.94
C LYS A 55 -14.35 0.56 7.54
N VAL A 56 -15.57 0.09 7.36
CA VAL A 56 -16.03 -1.21 7.90
C VAL A 56 -15.57 -2.37 7.02
N GLU A 57 -15.63 -2.20 5.70
CA GLU A 57 -15.27 -3.22 4.72
C GLU A 57 -14.58 -2.57 3.52
N VAL A 58 -13.41 -3.09 3.15
CA VAL A 58 -12.64 -2.60 2.00
C VAL A 58 -12.19 -3.77 1.14
N THR A 59 -12.07 -3.53 -0.16
CA THR A 59 -11.55 -4.53 -1.10
C THR A 59 -10.04 -4.33 -1.28
N SER A 60 -9.34 -5.36 -1.71
CA SER A 60 -7.92 -5.22 -2.08
C SER A 60 -7.68 -4.16 -3.16
N ASN A 61 -8.63 -3.97 -4.10
CA ASN A 61 -8.55 -2.91 -5.11
C ASN A 61 -8.65 -1.51 -4.45
N HIS A 62 -9.48 -1.34 -3.43
CA HIS A 62 -9.59 -0.07 -2.70
C HIS A 62 -8.29 0.23 -1.95
N ILE A 63 -7.72 -0.77 -1.28
CA ILE A 63 -6.42 -0.64 -0.58
C ILE A 63 -5.33 -0.27 -1.58
N LEU A 64 -5.31 -0.92 -2.74
CA LEU A 64 -4.37 -0.61 -3.82
C LEU A 64 -4.49 0.86 -4.25
N GLN A 65 -5.70 1.31 -4.63
CA GLN A 65 -5.94 2.69 -5.06
C GLN A 65 -5.52 3.68 -3.98
N LEU A 66 -5.96 3.47 -2.73
CA LEU A 66 -5.60 4.32 -1.61
C LEU A 66 -4.08 4.37 -1.38
N THR A 67 -3.40 3.23 -1.50
CA THR A 67 -1.94 3.16 -1.36
C THR A 67 -1.25 3.91 -2.50
N THR A 68 -1.67 3.72 -3.75
CA THR A 68 -1.13 4.43 -4.92
C THR A 68 -1.33 5.93 -4.79
N ASP A 69 -2.52 6.39 -4.42
CA ASP A 69 -2.83 7.81 -4.24
C ASP A 69 -2.01 8.43 -3.11
N THR A 70 -1.80 7.69 -2.03
CA THR A 70 -0.98 8.12 -0.90
C THR A 70 0.51 8.16 -1.28
N LEU A 71 1.02 7.12 -1.95
CA LEU A 71 2.40 7.03 -2.41
C LEU A 71 2.72 8.14 -3.42
N ARG A 72 1.77 8.50 -4.29
CA ARG A 72 1.93 9.57 -5.28
C ARG A 72 2.21 10.95 -4.66
N LYS A 73 1.82 11.17 -3.40
CA LYS A 73 2.17 12.39 -2.64
C LYS A 73 3.65 12.47 -2.28
N TYR A 74 4.33 11.32 -2.18
CA TYR A 74 5.73 11.21 -1.78
C TYR A 74 6.66 10.94 -2.97
N SER A 75 6.22 10.11 -3.93
CA SER A 75 6.96 9.82 -5.15
C SER A 75 6.00 9.41 -6.27
N SER A 76 5.96 10.20 -7.35
CA SER A 76 5.17 9.89 -8.55
C SER A 76 5.67 8.63 -9.24
N ASP A 77 6.98 8.42 -9.26
CA ASP A 77 7.62 7.33 -10.00
C ASP A 77 7.40 6.01 -9.29
N ALA A 78 7.59 5.97 -7.97
CA ALA A 78 7.28 4.79 -7.17
C ALA A 78 5.78 4.47 -7.22
N ALA A 79 4.90 5.47 -7.23
CA ALA A 79 3.45 5.26 -7.37
C ALA A 79 3.07 4.68 -8.74
N PHE A 80 3.67 5.18 -9.82
CA PHE A 80 3.47 4.64 -11.16
C PHE A 80 3.97 3.19 -11.25
N MET A 81 5.15 2.91 -10.70
CA MET A 81 5.72 1.57 -10.61
C MET A 81 4.80 0.63 -9.81
N TYR A 82 4.32 1.08 -8.66
CA TYR A 82 3.42 0.35 -7.78
C TYR A 82 2.08 0.00 -8.43
N GLU A 83 1.53 0.93 -9.24
CA GLU A 83 0.29 0.73 -9.99
C GLU A 83 0.45 -0.26 -11.16
N THR A 84 1.63 -0.26 -11.81
CA THR A 84 1.91 -1.03 -13.03
C THR A 84 2.43 -2.44 -12.74
N HIS A 85 3.24 -2.64 -11.70
CA HIS A 85 3.74 -3.94 -11.26
C HIS A 85 2.71 -4.69 -10.40
N ARG A 86 1.58 -5.05 -11.00
CA ARG A 86 0.45 -5.76 -10.36
C ARG A 86 0.70 -7.26 -10.14
N ASP A 87 1.90 -7.64 -9.71
CA ASP A 87 2.22 -9.01 -9.32
C ASP A 87 2.88 -9.02 -7.94
N VAL A 88 2.11 -8.58 -6.93
CA VAL A 88 2.39 -8.93 -5.54
C VAL A 88 1.45 -10.08 -5.21
N SER A 89 1.94 -11.29 -5.48
CA SER A 89 1.28 -12.57 -5.24
C SER A 89 1.03 -12.83 -3.76
#